data_AF-G0MAK0-F1
#
_entry.id   AF-G0MAK0-F1
#
_cell.length_a   1.000
_cell.length_b   1.000
_cell.length_c   1.000
_cell.angle_alpha   90.00
_cell.angle_beta   90.00
_cell.angle_gamma   90.00
#
_symmetry.space_group_name_H-M   'P 1'
#
loop_
_entity.id
_entity.type
_entity.pdbx_description
1 polymer ?
#
loop_
_entity_poly.entity_id
_entity_poly.type
_entity_poly.pdbx_seq_one_letter_code
_entity_poly.pdbx_strand_id
1 'polypeptide(L)'
;MSLSPLVTDTALRSAEREKKKAEHELKLQEEEIAKIMKEIEAEEKALENAKKKVETQKEKAEGVTECPLCCNPYEHQLTSIYVPYQFECGHTFCKTCVNKMFDDKNNAASEDDRKGPMRIECPFCRKIEYLRNPKYLNPEYQIMNHTLRTLLRLV
;
A
#
# COMPACT_ATOMS: atom_id res chain seq x y z
N MET A 1 -81.41 29.69 -28.61
CA MET A 1 -81.11 28.26 -28.40
C MET A 1 -79.86 28.19 -27.54
N SER A 2 -80.05 27.96 -26.24
CA SER A 2 -79.00 27.94 -25.22
C SER A 2 -78.42 26.53 -25.11
N LEU A 3 -77.12 26.37 -25.38
CA LEU A 3 -76.38 25.13 -25.16
C LEU A 3 -75.48 25.25 -23.93
N SER A 4 -75.49 24.18 -23.14
CA SER A 4 -75.24 24.10 -21.70
C SER A 4 -73.76 24.20 -21.28
N PRO A 5 -73.42 24.83 -20.13
CA PRO A 5 -72.05 24.92 -19.61
C PRO A 5 -71.51 23.69 -18.85
N LEU A 6 -72.19 22.55 -18.84
CA LEU A 6 -71.99 21.49 -17.83
C LEU A 6 -70.84 20.48 -18.09
N VAL A 7 -70.15 20.55 -19.23
CA VAL A 7 -69.12 19.55 -19.60
C VAL A 7 -67.72 19.93 -19.10
N THR A 8 -67.50 21.17 -18.68
CA THR A 8 -66.16 21.70 -18.31
C THR A 8 -65.74 21.37 -16.87
N ASP A 9 -66.70 21.25 -15.94
CA ASP A 9 -66.42 21.09 -14.50
C ASP A 9 -65.87 19.68 -14.17
N THR A 10 -66.38 18.64 -14.84
CA THR A 10 -65.95 17.25 -14.64
C THR A 10 -64.55 16.99 -15.20
N ALA A 11 -64.23 17.57 -16.37
CA ALA A 11 -62.92 17.49 -16.99
C ALA A 11 -61.86 18.22 -16.15
N LEU A 12 -62.21 19.39 -15.59
CA LEU A 12 -61.33 20.16 -14.70
C LEU A 12 -60.99 19.36 -13.43
N ARG A 13 -61.99 18.74 -12.79
CA ARG A 13 -61.77 17.89 -11.60
C ARG A 13 -60.95 16.64 -11.88
N SER A 14 -61.05 16.08 -13.09
CA SER A 14 -60.22 14.94 -13.50
C SER A 14 -58.76 15.36 -13.66
N ALA A 15 -58.52 16.49 -14.35
CA ALA A 15 -57.17 17.04 -14.53
C ALA A 15 -56.51 17.43 -13.20
N GLU A 16 -57.26 17.98 -12.24
CA GLU A 16 -56.74 18.28 -10.90
C GLU A 16 -56.34 17.03 -10.12
N ARG A 17 -57.06 15.92 -10.28
CA ARG A 17 -56.70 14.64 -9.64
C ARG A 17 -55.44 14.03 -10.27
N GLU A 18 -55.30 14.12 -11.58
CA GLU A 18 -54.09 13.66 -12.29
C GLU A 18 -52.87 14.51 -11.92
N LYS A 19 -53.04 15.83 -11.85
CA LYS A 19 -52.01 16.75 -11.39
C LYS A 19 -51.53 16.40 -9.97
N LYS A 20 -52.46 16.17 -9.03
CA LYS A 20 -52.11 15.77 -7.66
C LYS A 20 -51.39 14.43 -7.58
N LYS A 21 -51.75 13.47 -8.43
CA LYS A 21 -51.06 12.18 -8.53
C LYS A 21 -49.63 12.36 -9.04
N ALA A 22 -49.46 13.14 -10.12
CA ALA A 22 -48.15 13.45 -10.68
C ALA A 22 -47.26 14.22 -9.68
N GLU A 23 -47.81 15.17 -8.93
CA GLU A 23 -47.08 15.90 -7.88
C GLU A 23 -46.63 14.96 -6.74
N HIS A 24 -47.49 14.04 -6.33
CA HIS A 24 -47.13 13.06 -5.30
C HIS A 24 -46.05 12.08 -5.80
N GLU A 25 -46.15 11.62 -7.03
CA GLU A 25 -45.17 10.71 -7.64
C GLU A 25 -43.82 11.39 -7.85
N LEU A 26 -43.82 12.66 -8.27
CA LEU A 26 -42.61 13.47 -8.35
C LEU A 26 -41.94 13.62 -6.98
N LYS A 27 -42.73 13.86 -5.93
CA LYS A 27 -42.21 13.98 -4.57
C LYS A 27 -41.56 12.67 -4.09
N LEU A 28 -42.16 11.51 -4.40
CA LEU A 28 -41.57 10.21 -4.09
C LEU A 28 -40.23 10.00 -4.81
N GLN A 29 -40.15 10.40 -6.08
CA GLN A 29 -38.91 10.33 -6.86
C GLN A 29 -37.82 11.25 -6.29
N GLU A 30 -38.17 12.47 -5.87
CA GLU A 30 -37.23 13.40 -5.22
C GLU A 30 -36.67 12.82 -3.92
N GLU A 31 -37.51 12.17 -3.11
CA GLU A 31 -37.08 11.50 -1.87
C GLU A 31 -36.14 10.31 -2.16
N GLU A 32 -36.41 9.54 -3.21
CA GLU A 32 -35.57 8.42 -3.62
C GLU A 32 -34.21 8.88 -4.17
N ILE A 33 -34.19 9.91 -5.02
CA ILE A 33 -32.95 10.53 -5.52
C ILE A 33 -32.12 11.07 -4.35
N ALA A 34 -32.74 11.75 -3.39
CA ALA A 34 -32.04 12.27 -2.21
C ALA A 34 -31.41 11.15 -1.36
N LYS A 35 -32.04 9.97 -1.31
CA LYS A 35 -31.48 8.80 -0.62
C LYS A 35 -30.26 8.25 -1.37
N ILE A 36 -30.36 8.08 -2.69
CA ILE A 36 -29.26 7.59 -3.53
C ILE A 36 -28.06 8.54 -3.44
N MET A 37 -28.28 9.86 -3.47
CA MET A 37 -27.21 10.84 -3.35
C MET A 37 -26.42 10.71 -2.04
N LYS A 38 -27.10 10.43 -0.91
CA LYS A 38 -26.43 10.22 0.37
C LYS A 38 -25.61 8.93 0.40
N GLU A 39 -26.07 7.88 -0.27
CA GLU A 39 -25.34 6.62 -0.40
C GLU A 39 -24.08 6.82 -1.25
N ILE A 40 -24.17 7.51 -2.38
CA ILE A 40 -23.02 7.85 -3.23
C ILE A 40 -21.99 8.68 -2.45
N GLU A 41 -22.40 9.71 -1.71
CA GLU A 41 -21.49 10.54 -0.92
C GLU A 41 -20.75 9.71 0.16
N ALA A 42 -21.45 8.77 0.80
CA ALA A 42 -20.86 7.88 1.78
C ALA A 42 -19.83 6.91 1.15
N GLU A 43 -20.14 6.36 -0.04
CA GLU A 43 -19.22 5.51 -0.78
C GLU A 43 -18.00 6.26 -1.30
N GLU A 44 -18.17 7.48 -1.83
CA GLU A 44 -17.06 8.33 -2.28
C GLU A 44 -16.10 8.63 -1.12
N LYS A 45 -16.64 8.97 0.06
CA LYS A 45 -15.84 9.20 1.26
C LYS A 45 -15.13 7.92 1.74
N ALA A 46 -15.77 6.76 1.64
CA ALA A 46 -15.14 5.48 1.95
C ALA A 46 -13.99 5.16 0.97
N LEU A 47 -14.21 5.42 -0.32
CA LEU A 47 -13.21 5.23 -1.37
C LEU A 47 -12.02 6.17 -1.20
N GLU A 48 -12.25 7.45 -0.85
CA GLU A 48 -11.18 8.41 -0.57
C GLU A 48 -10.32 7.95 0.61
N ASN A 49 -10.95 7.48 1.69
CA ASN A 49 -10.23 6.94 2.84
C ASN A 49 -9.46 5.65 2.49
N ALA A 50 -10.01 4.79 1.66
CA ALA A 50 -9.32 3.59 1.17
C ALA A 50 -8.10 3.96 0.31
N LYS A 51 -8.24 4.93 -0.60
CA LYS A 51 -7.14 5.45 -1.42
C LYS A 51 -6.01 6.02 -0.55
N LYS A 52 -6.34 6.83 0.46
CA LYS A 52 -5.35 7.35 1.42
C LYS A 52 -4.61 6.23 2.14
N LYS A 53 -5.31 5.19 2.59
CA LYS A 53 -4.68 4.02 3.23
C LYS A 53 -3.74 3.26 2.30
N VAL A 54 -4.13 3.09 1.03
CA VAL A 54 -3.28 2.43 0.01
C VAL A 54 -2.03 3.26 -0.27
N GLU A 55 -2.14 4.58 -0.43
CA GLU A 55 -0.99 5.44 -0.68
C GLU A 55 0.01 5.40 0.48
N THR A 56 -0.46 5.48 1.73
CA THR A 56 0.42 5.36 2.91
C THR A 56 1.10 3.99 3.00
N GLN A 57 0.43 2.90 2.56
CA GLN A 57 1.04 1.58 2.50
C GLN A 57 2.07 1.48 1.36
N LYS A 58 1.82 2.16 0.25
CA LYS A 58 2.72 2.22 -0.90
C LYS A 58 3.99 3.01 -0.57
N GLU A 59 3.89 4.17 0.06
CA GLU A 59 5.04 4.95 0.55
C GLU A 59 5.91 4.12 1.53
N LYS A 60 5.26 3.37 2.43
CA LYS A 60 5.97 2.45 3.34
C LYS A 60 6.65 1.30 2.62
N ALA A 61 6.13 0.87 1.46
CA ALA A 61 6.75 -0.15 0.64
C ALA A 61 7.90 0.42 -0.21
N GLU A 62 7.75 1.63 -0.76
CA GLU A 62 8.76 2.34 -1.55
C GLU A 62 10.04 2.62 -0.74
N GLY A 63 9.94 2.85 0.57
CA GLY A 63 11.11 2.96 1.45
C GLY A 63 11.93 1.67 1.64
N VAL A 64 11.48 0.54 1.08
CA VAL A 64 12.14 -0.77 1.24
C VAL A 64 12.36 -1.48 -0.12
N THR A 65 12.30 -0.77 -1.24
CA THR A 65 12.52 -1.34 -2.58
C THR A 65 13.96 -1.22 -3.07
N GLU A 66 14.78 -0.37 -2.45
CA GLU A 66 16.16 -0.13 -2.86
C GLU A 66 17.14 -0.13 -1.69
N CYS A 67 18.40 -0.45 -2.00
CA CYS A 67 19.48 -0.42 -1.03
C CYS A 67 19.86 1.03 -0.71
N PRO A 68 19.81 1.47 0.55
CA PRO A 68 20.06 2.87 0.88
C PRO A 68 21.55 3.25 0.85
N LEU A 69 22.45 2.29 0.59
CA LEU A 69 23.89 2.56 0.41
C LEU A 69 24.31 2.75 -1.05
N CYS A 70 23.59 2.14 -1.99
CA CYS A 70 23.95 2.20 -3.41
C CYS A 70 22.79 2.57 -4.34
N CYS A 71 21.60 2.80 -3.78
CA CYS A 71 20.35 3.14 -4.46
C CYS A 71 19.95 2.17 -5.58
N ASN A 72 20.52 0.96 -5.59
CA ASN A 72 20.09 -0.07 -6.52
C ASN A 72 18.82 -0.76 -5.98
N PRO A 73 17.85 -1.04 -6.86
CA PRO A 73 16.65 -1.77 -6.47
C PRO A 73 17.03 -3.17 -5.98
N TYR A 74 16.29 -3.65 -4.98
CA TYR A 74 16.44 -5.02 -4.51
C TYR A 74 15.92 -6.00 -5.56
N GLU A 75 16.70 -7.04 -5.80
CA GLU A 75 16.29 -8.12 -6.68
C GLU A 75 15.70 -9.29 -5.89
N HIS A 76 14.65 -9.89 -6.45
CA HIS A 76 13.94 -11.03 -5.85
C HIS A 76 14.68 -12.37 -6.05
N GLN A 77 15.60 -12.43 -7.01
CA GLN A 77 16.34 -13.65 -7.30
C GLN A 77 17.39 -13.87 -6.20
N LEU A 78 17.31 -15.01 -5.51
CA LEU A 78 18.25 -15.38 -4.45
C LEU A 78 19.70 -15.44 -4.95
N THR A 79 19.92 -15.72 -6.23
CA THR A 79 21.25 -15.71 -6.86
C THR A 79 21.78 -14.30 -7.14
N SER A 80 20.95 -13.27 -7.01
CA SER A 80 21.34 -11.90 -7.29
C SER A 80 22.30 -11.34 -6.25
N ILE A 81 23.19 -10.48 -6.72
CA ILE A 81 24.07 -9.66 -5.87
C ILE A 81 23.29 -8.50 -5.20
N TYR A 82 22.14 -8.12 -5.74
CA TYR A 82 21.26 -7.08 -5.20
C TYR A 82 20.14 -7.64 -4.33
N VAL A 83 20.19 -8.93 -3.97
CA VAL A 83 19.28 -9.51 -2.99
C VAL A 83 19.38 -8.76 -1.64
N PRO A 84 18.27 -8.46 -0.97
CA PRO A 84 18.30 -7.78 0.33
C PRO A 84 18.88 -8.69 1.42
N TYR A 85 19.60 -8.06 2.32
CA TYR A 85 20.24 -8.63 3.50
C TYR A 85 19.80 -7.77 4.68
N GLN A 86 19.07 -8.37 5.61
CA GLN A 86 18.58 -7.69 6.80
C GLN A 86 19.50 -7.97 7.99
N PHE A 87 19.89 -6.90 8.67
CA PHE A 87 20.60 -6.95 9.95
C PHE A 87 19.61 -7.26 11.09
N GLU A 88 20.10 -7.79 12.22
CA GLU A 88 19.25 -8.08 13.40
C GLU A 88 18.57 -6.82 13.94
N CYS A 89 19.21 -5.67 13.78
CA CYS A 89 18.63 -4.37 14.10
C CYS A 89 17.42 -3.96 13.22
N GLY A 90 17.14 -4.70 12.15
CA GLY A 90 15.99 -4.50 11.26
C GLY A 90 16.29 -3.72 9.98
N HIS A 91 17.47 -3.08 9.87
CA HIS A 91 17.88 -2.36 8.65
C HIS A 91 18.28 -3.32 7.53
N THR A 92 17.96 -2.96 6.30
CA THR A 92 18.18 -3.80 5.12
C THR A 92 19.16 -3.13 4.16
N PHE A 93 20.04 -3.92 3.57
CA PHE A 93 21.06 -3.52 2.60
C PHE A 93 21.15 -4.57 1.50
N CYS A 94 21.71 -4.28 0.33
CA CYS A 94 21.92 -5.33 -0.66
C CYS A 94 23.15 -6.19 -0.30
N LYS A 95 23.16 -7.45 -0.74
CA LYS A 95 24.26 -8.40 -0.50
C LYS A 95 25.61 -7.86 -0.96
N THR A 96 25.68 -7.15 -2.08
CA THR A 96 26.92 -6.47 -2.53
C THR A 96 27.46 -5.49 -1.48
N CYS A 97 26.60 -4.62 -0.94
CA CYS A 97 27.03 -3.64 0.06
C CYS A 97 27.45 -4.33 1.37
N VAL A 98 26.74 -5.38 1.80
CA VAL A 98 27.12 -6.15 2.99
C VAL A 98 28.45 -6.88 2.78
N ASN A 99 28.67 -7.49 1.62
CA ASN A 99 29.95 -8.10 1.28
C ASN A 99 31.09 -7.09 1.32
N LYS A 100 30.89 -5.88 0.80
CA LYS A 100 31.90 -4.81 0.85
C LYS A 100 32.22 -4.42 2.29
N MET A 101 31.20 -4.19 3.12
CA MET A 101 31.39 -3.90 4.55
C MET A 101 32.15 -5.02 5.28
N PHE A 102 31.83 -6.28 4.96
CA PHE A 102 32.52 -7.44 5.49
C PHE A 102 33.99 -7.49 5.05
N ASP A 103 34.25 -7.36 3.75
CA ASP A 103 35.60 -7.43 3.19
C ASP A 103 36.47 -6.27 3.71
N ASP A 104 35.93 -5.05 3.79
CA ASP A 104 36.64 -3.87 4.34
C ASP A 104 37.06 -4.12 5.80
N LYS A 105 36.16 -4.66 6.63
CA LYS A 105 36.47 -5.02 8.01
C LYS A 105 37.46 -6.18 8.08
N ASN A 106 37.31 -7.19 7.22
CA ASN A 106 38.13 -8.39 7.23
C ASN A 106 39.58 -8.09 6.84
N ASN A 107 39.77 -7.20 5.87
CA ASN A 107 41.09 -6.73 5.44
C ASN A 107 41.79 -5.92 6.54
N ALA A 108 41.05 -5.15 7.33
CA ALA A 108 41.58 -4.39 8.47
C ALA A 108 41.81 -5.24 9.74
N ALA A 109 41.28 -6.46 9.80
CA ALA A 109 41.36 -7.34 10.96
C ALA A 109 42.68 -8.13 11.01
N SER A 110 43.12 -8.47 12.22
CA SER A 110 44.27 -9.36 12.44
C SER A 110 43.95 -10.81 12.03
N GLU A 111 44.97 -11.65 11.84
CA GLU A 111 44.75 -13.06 11.47
C GLU A 111 43.90 -13.84 12.47
N ASP A 112 43.98 -13.51 13.76
CA ASP A 112 43.18 -14.15 14.79
C ASP A 112 41.72 -13.66 14.77
N ASP A 113 41.48 -12.38 14.48
CA ASP A 113 40.14 -11.81 14.35
C ASP A 113 39.38 -12.36 13.13
N ARG A 114 40.11 -12.76 12.08
CA ARG A 114 39.53 -13.34 10.84
C ARG A 114 38.97 -14.76 11.01
N LYS A 115 39.25 -15.43 12.14
CA LYS A 115 38.79 -16.81 12.39
C LYS A 115 37.32 -16.89 12.84
N GLY A 116 36.69 -15.75 13.18
CA GLY A 116 35.35 -15.68 13.75
C GLY A 116 34.34 -14.87 12.93
N PRO A 117 33.10 -14.71 13.43
CA PRO A 117 32.15 -13.77 12.86
C PRO A 117 32.68 -12.34 13.00
N MET A 118 32.58 -11.57 11.91
CA MET A 118 33.06 -10.21 11.84
C MET A 118 32.10 -9.26 12.53
N ARG A 119 32.66 -8.38 13.37
CA ARG A 119 31.91 -7.32 14.06
C ARG A 119 31.72 -6.13 13.11
N ILE A 120 30.48 -5.91 12.68
CA ILE A 120 30.10 -4.79 11.81
C ILE A 120 29.10 -3.90 12.55
N GLU A 121 29.19 -2.58 12.40
CA GLU A 121 28.21 -1.65 12.94
C GLU A 121 27.22 -1.26 11.86
N CYS A 122 25.92 -1.28 12.18
CA CYS A 122 24.89 -0.82 11.26
C CYS A 122 25.11 0.67 10.91
N PRO A 123 25.16 1.05 9.62
CA PRO A 123 25.31 2.45 9.20
C PRO A 123 24.23 3.40 9.75
N PHE A 124 23.02 2.91 10.05
CA PHE A 124 21.91 3.74 10.49
C PHE A 124 21.81 3.88 12.02
N CYS A 125 21.87 2.77 12.75
CA CYS A 125 21.65 2.77 14.20
C CYS A 125 22.89 2.42 15.02
N ARG A 126 24.02 2.13 14.38
CA ARG A 126 25.30 1.74 15.00
C ARG A 126 25.23 0.52 15.93
N LYS A 127 24.13 -0.23 15.90
CA LYS A 127 24.03 -1.52 16.57
C LYS A 127 25.04 -2.49 15.96
N ILE A 128 25.61 -3.33 16.81
CA ILE A 128 26.63 -4.30 16.43
C ILE A 128 25.96 -5.53 15.84
N GLU A 129 26.47 -5.96 14.70
CA GLU A 129 26.06 -7.16 13.98
C GLU A 129 27.28 -8.08 13.86
N TYR A 130 27.06 -9.37 14.11
CA TYR A 130 28.10 -10.40 14.02
C TYR A 130 27.90 -11.21 12.74
N LEU A 131 28.53 -10.76 11.66
CA LEU A 131 28.32 -11.36 10.35
C LEU A 131 29.31 -12.50 10.11
N ARG A 132 28.80 -13.66 9.68
CA ARG A 132 29.63 -14.65 8.99
C ARG A 132 29.84 -14.20 7.56
N ASN A 133 30.86 -14.74 6.90
CA ASN A 133 31.19 -14.37 5.51
C ASN A 133 29.95 -14.53 4.61
N PRO A 134 29.38 -13.41 4.08
CA PRO A 134 28.11 -13.44 3.37
C PRO A 134 28.22 -14.09 1.98
N LYS A 135 29.43 -14.34 1.47
CA LYS A 135 29.68 -15.09 0.23
C LYS A 135 29.20 -16.55 0.34
N TYR A 136 29.22 -17.14 1.53
CA TYR A 136 28.85 -18.54 1.76
C TYR A 136 27.46 -18.72 2.40
N LEU A 137 26.75 -17.63 2.65
CA LEU A 137 25.43 -17.69 3.27
C LEU A 137 24.34 -17.72 2.18
N ASN A 138 23.40 -18.66 2.34
CA ASN A 138 22.21 -18.73 1.52
C ASN A 138 21.30 -17.53 1.81
N PRO A 139 20.80 -16.82 0.78
CA PRO A 139 20.03 -15.59 0.97
C PRO A 139 18.68 -15.78 1.65
N GLU A 140 18.12 -17.00 1.65
CA GLU A 140 16.86 -17.32 2.35
C GLU A 140 16.92 -17.06 3.86
N TYR A 141 18.11 -17.23 4.46
CA TYR A 141 18.35 -16.98 5.89
C TYR A 141 18.61 -15.50 6.20
N GLN A 142 18.72 -14.64 5.18
CA GLN A 142 19.18 -13.25 5.33
C GLN A 142 18.04 -12.22 5.29
N ILE A 143 16.83 -12.65 4.89
CA ILE A 143 15.65 -11.78 4.82
C ILE A 143 14.71 -12.24 5.93
N MET A 144 14.87 -11.69 7.14
CA MET A 144 14.04 -12.06 8.30
C MET A 144 12.70 -11.31 8.36
N ASN A 145 12.56 -10.23 7.60
CA ASN A 145 11.35 -9.42 7.57
C ASN A 145 10.28 -10.09 6.71
N HIS A 146 9.15 -10.43 7.33
CA HIS A 146 7.99 -11.01 6.64
C HIS A 146 7.48 -10.12 5.50
N THR A 147 7.42 -8.80 5.70
CA THR A 147 7.03 -7.84 4.64
C THR A 147 7.97 -7.90 3.45
N LEU A 148 9.28 -7.98 3.67
CA LEU A 148 10.25 -8.15 2.58
C LEU A 148 10.09 -9.52 1.91
N ARG A 149 9.92 -10.60 2.67
CA ARG A 149 9.65 -11.93 2.07
C ARG A 149 8.41 -11.92 1.20
N THR A 150 7.31 -11.31 1.65
CA THR A 150 6.07 -11.19 0.87
C THR A 150 6.26 -10.32 -0.38
N LEU A 151 6.89 -9.15 -0.24
CA LEU A 151 7.17 -8.26 -1.38
C LEU A 151 8.08 -8.92 -2.42
N LEU A 152 9.03 -9.74 -1.97
CA LEU A 152 9.98 -10.42 -2.83
C LEU A 152 9.50 -11.80 -3.31
N ARG A 153 8.26 -12.19 -2.98
CA ARG A 153 7.67 -13.51 -3.32
C ARG A 153 8.53 -14.71 -2.87
N LEU A 154 9.17 -14.58 -1.72
CA LEU A 154 9.97 -15.63 -1.08
C LEU A 154 9.14 -16.48 -0.09
N VAL A 155 7.83 -16.62 -0.36
CA VAL A 155 6.84 -17.33 0.48
C VAL A 155 6.50 -18.67 -0.15
#